data_AF-A0A4U0XBM0-F1
#
_entry.id   AF-A0A4U0XBM0-F1
#
_cell.length_a   1.000
_cell.length_b   1.000
_cell.length_c   1.000
_cell.angle_alpha   90.00
_cell.angle_beta   90.00
_cell.angle_gamma   90.00
#
_symmetry.space_group_name_H-M   'P 1'
#
loop_
_entity.id
_entity.type
_entity.pdbx_description
1 polymer ?
#
loop_
_entity_poly.entity_id
_entity_poly.type
_entity_poly.pdbx_seq_one_letter_code
_entity_poly.pdbx_strand_id
1 'polypeptide(L)'
;MHTTSITTTLLALTSLALSAAIPDGTTHHGSVTYCSGPNACAPMTIKNENCLTFGSPMTHLTFSAGLSCDLYANPDCTGKFGSSEGKVRNVEGVFDVGTDARAKAHGVEGLFSRGYQSPIVVLFGYEASAFTWKARWALKIKQIPYTFITVPSMMPRPVLKDTFGLTYRKIPVLAIGKELYCDTSLIVEALEHFFPDSEGYQSLYPRAADGRTYRPMMRGFASYWIDRPFFRATCGLMPGSVWRTSFGQDRAGLIGHTLDADKLEKKIPENMSRFDMQLSLLEPLFDQKDSPWIFSTSAPSLADLAMYYQLWWGVEVAKGHLINNLTAGGTEDTDTEGAEAVFNAKRYPGVFTWYRTMQRYLDNLPSVENKDPAFSEVLQQIKKSPSLGRKSLLLPTPRSSHTELDRKCGLVEGSLVSVAPDDTGMNDPTIGTLVALSPEEVVLKPQTLDKAAEVEARIHFPRLGFVIRLAERSKL
;
A
#
# COMPACT_ATOMS: atom_id res chain seq x y z
N MET A 1 -43.54 41.42 31.78
CA MET A 1 -44.21 41.24 33.08
C MET A 1 -44.65 39.79 33.18
N HIS A 2 -44.22 39.13 34.25
CA HIS A 2 -44.65 37.83 34.82
C HIS A 2 -44.61 36.58 33.91
N THR A 3 -43.61 35.69 33.99
CA THR A 3 -43.18 34.75 35.07
C THR A 3 -43.98 33.44 35.12
N THR A 4 -43.21 32.33 35.06
CA THR A 4 -43.34 31.09 35.85
C THR A 4 -44.58 30.20 35.66
N SER A 5 -44.57 28.88 35.84
CA SER A 5 -43.57 27.82 36.07
C SER A 5 -44.37 26.54 36.39
N ILE A 6 -43.64 25.44 36.60
CA ILE A 6 -43.94 24.32 37.52
C ILE A 6 -44.83 23.19 36.98
N THR A 7 -44.25 22.03 36.65
CA THR A 7 -43.94 20.84 37.49
C THR A 7 -45.18 20.02 37.90
N THR A 8 -45.14 18.69 37.73
CA THR A 8 -45.12 17.68 38.83
C THR A 8 -45.50 16.28 38.30
N THR A 9 -44.47 15.43 38.22
CA THR A 9 -44.30 14.11 38.87
C THR A 9 -45.48 13.13 39.07
N LEU A 10 -45.10 11.84 38.87
CA LEU A 10 -45.42 10.66 39.70
C LEU A 10 -46.59 9.76 39.23
N LEU A 11 -46.30 8.52 38.79
CA LEU A 11 -46.46 7.31 39.60
C LEU A 11 -46.21 6.03 38.77
N ALA A 12 -45.47 5.11 39.38
CA ALA A 12 -45.34 3.72 38.99
C ALA A 12 -46.65 2.96 39.15
N LEU A 13 -46.90 1.95 38.31
CA LEU A 13 -47.45 0.65 38.76
C LEU A 13 -47.41 -0.39 37.63
N THR A 14 -46.94 -1.55 38.06
CA THR A 14 -46.89 -2.88 37.46
C THR A 14 -48.14 -3.30 36.65
N SER A 15 -47.94 -3.89 35.48
CA SER A 15 -48.89 -4.80 34.82
C SER A 15 -48.15 -6.07 34.43
N LEU A 16 -48.36 -7.16 35.17
CA LEU A 16 -49.18 -8.30 34.74
C LEU A 16 -48.98 -8.69 33.27
N ALA A 17 -48.36 -9.86 33.10
CA ALA A 17 -48.36 -10.62 31.87
C ALA A 17 -49.80 -10.95 31.44
N LEU A 18 -50.16 -10.55 30.23
CA LEU A 18 -51.20 -11.21 29.46
C LEU A 18 -50.56 -11.65 28.14
N SER A 19 -50.48 -12.97 27.99
CA SER A 19 -50.18 -13.63 26.72
C SER A 19 -51.27 -13.25 25.72
N ALA A 20 -50.90 -12.52 24.67
CA ALA A 20 -51.69 -12.37 23.46
C ALA A 20 -50.89 -13.01 22.32
N ALA A 21 -51.41 -14.13 21.82
CA ALA A 21 -50.96 -14.75 20.59
C ALA A 21 -51.07 -13.73 19.45
N ILE A 22 -49.96 -13.49 18.74
CA ILE A 22 -49.93 -12.63 17.56
C ILE A 22 -50.19 -13.52 16.32
N PRO A 23 -51.05 -13.10 15.38
CA PRO A 23 -51.43 -13.90 14.21
C PRO A 23 -50.28 -14.04 13.22
N ASP A 24 -50.13 -15.23 12.65
CA ASP A 24 -49.37 -15.47 11.41
C ASP A 24 -49.89 -14.54 10.30
N GLY A 25 -48.99 -13.77 9.67
CA GLY A 25 -49.25 -13.20 8.35
C GLY A 25 -49.11 -11.68 8.16
N THR A 26 -48.29 -10.97 8.92
CA THR A 26 -47.80 -9.65 8.51
C THR A 26 -46.41 -9.75 7.89
N THR A 27 -46.35 -9.67 6.56
CA THR A 27 -45.08 -9.63 5.83
C THR A 27 -44.33 -8.32 6.16
N HIS A 28 -43.39 -8.37 7.10
CA HIS A 28 -42.56 -7.21 7.43
C HIS A 28 -41.43 -7.07 6.41
N HIS A 29 -41.54 -6.13 5.48
CA HIS A 29 -40.44 -5.75 4.59
C HIS A 29 -39.36 -5.03 5.39
N GLY A 30 -38.38 -5.78 5.89
CA GLY A 30 -37.21 -5.26 6.57
C GLY A 30 -35.97 -5.21 5.68
N SER A 31 -35.13 -4.19 5.83
CA SER A 31 -33.82 -4.12 5.18
C SER A 31 -32.71 -4.53 6.13
N VAL A 32 -31.84 -5.45 5.69
CA VAL A 32 -30.56 -5.79 6.33
C VAL A 32 -29.47 -5.11 5.55
N THR A 33 -28.57 -4.42 6.25
CA THR A 33 -27.42 -3.78 5.60
C THR A 33 -26.16 -4.55 5.96
N TYR A 34 -25.47 -5.07 4.95
CA TYR A 34 -24.15 -5.66 5.07
C TYR A 34 -23.11 -4.56 4.97
N CYS A 35 -22.19 -4.47 5.91
CA CYS A 35 -21.08 -3.53 5.84
C CYS A 35 -19.74 -4.30 5.88
N SER A 36 -18.95 -4.17 4.82
CA SER A 36 -17.57 -4.66 4.78
C SER A 36 -16.57 -3.67 5.39
N GLY A 37 -17.06 -2.54 5.91
CA GLY A 37 -16.27 -1.47 6.54
C GLY A 37 -17.12 -0.21 6.81
N PRO A 38 -16.58 0.82 7.48
CA PRO A 38 -17.32 1.99 7.96
C PRO A 38 -18.10 2.79 6.91
N ASN A 39 -17.79 2.62 5.61
CA ASN A 39 -18.46 3.29 4.49
C ASN A 39 -18.79 2.35 3.31
N ALA A 40 -18.74 1.04 3.53
CA ALA A 40 -18.93 0.03 2.48
C ALA A 40 -20.14 -0.84 2.81
N CYS A 41 -21.32 -0.21 2.81
CA CYS A 41 -22.57 -0.82 3.21
C CYS A 41 -23.49 -1.06 2.00
N ALA A 42 -24.05 -2.26 1.89
CA ALA A 42 -24.99 -2.65 0.84
C ALA A 42 -26.24 -3.29 1.43
N PRO A 43 -27.45 -2.92 0.95
CA PRO A 43 -28.68 -3.57 1.37
C PRO A 43 -28.74 -5.02 0.82
N MET A 44 -29.16 -5.96 1.66
CA MET A 44 -29.42 -7.35 1.32
C MET A 44 -30.92 -7.65 1.39
N THR A 45 -31.42 -8.37 0.40
CA THR A 45 -32.82 -8.82 0.34
C THR A 45 -32.95 -10.22 0.96
N ILE A 46 -33.74 -10.36 2.01
CA ILE A 46 -33.99 -11.65 2.68
C ILE A 46 -34.94 -12.48 1.80
N LYS A 47 -34.56 -13.71 1.44
CA LYS A 47 -35.33 -14.55 0.52
C LYS A 47 -36.59 -15.17 1.15
N ASN A 48 -36.65 -15.30 2.48
CA ASN A 48 -37.81 -15.78 3.27
C ASN A 48 -37.80 -15.03 4.62
N GLU A 49 -38.96 -14.65 5.15
CA GLU A 49 -39.10 -13.60 6.20
C GLU A 49 -38.26 -13.77 7.47
N ASN A 50 -37.77 -14.99 7.76
CA ASN A 50 -37.04 -15.31 8.98
C ASN A 50 -35.63 -15.93 8.76
N CYS A 51 -35.14 -16.12 7.53
CA CYS A 51 -33.88 -16.87 7.29
C CYS A 51 -32.80 -16.05 6.57
N LEU A 52 -31.66 -15.87 7.25
CA LEU A 52 -30.42 -15.33 6.67
C LEU A 52 -29.33 -16.41 6.61
N THR A 53 -28.72 -16.54 5.43
CA THR A 53 -27.66 -17.53 5.16
C THR A 53 -26.38 -16.83 4.68
N PHE A 54 -25.22 -17.34 5.11
CA PHE A 54 -23.92 -16.74 4.86
C PHE A 54 -23.16 -17.53 3.78
N GLY A 55 -22.84 -16.89 2.66
CA GLY A 55 -22.04 -17.50 1.58
C GLY A 55 -20.58 -17.01 1.51
N SER A 56 -20.19 -16.05 2.35
CA SER A 56 -18.87 -15.38 2.37
C SER A 56 -18.66 -14.70 3.73
N PRO A 57 -17.41 -14.45 4.18
CA PRO A 57 -17.16 -13.88 5.50
C PRO A 57 -17.81 -12.50 5.63
N MET A 58 -18.74 -12.37 6.58
CA MET A 58 -19.35 -11.10 6.96
C MET A 58 -18.76 -10.63 8.27
N THR A 59 -18.16 -9.45 8.28
CA THR A 59 -17.57 -8.89 9.50
C THR A 59 -18.60 -8.17 10.38
N HIS A 60 -19.65 -7.60 9.77
CA HIS A 60 -20.67 -6.81 10.48
C HIS A 60 -22.03 -6.92 9.78
N LEU A 61 -23.08 -7.09 10.57
CA LEU A 61 -24.48 -7.00 10.15
C LEU A 61 -25.24 -5.98 10.99
N THR A 62 -26.14 -5.22 10.35
CA THR A 62 -27.04 -4.29 11.04
C THR A 62 -28.48 -4.48 10.55
N PHE A 63 -29.40 -4.52 11.52
CA PHE A 63 -30.83 -4.75 11.29
C PHE A 63 -31.63 -3.47 11.49
N SER A 64 -32.72 -3.31 10.73
CA SER A 64 -33.69 -2.24 10.97
C SER A 64 -34.49 -2.51 12.25
N ALA A 65 -34.98 -1.46 12.92
CA ALA A 65 -35.73 -1.61 14.17
C ALA A 65 -37.01 -2.44 13.98
N GLY A 66 -37.22 -3.46 14.81
CA GLY A 66 -38.41 -4.33 14.78
C GLY A 66 -38.31 -5.56 13.85
N LEU A 67 -37.16 -5.79 13.21
CA LEU A 67 -36.85 -7.05 12.53
C LEU A 67 -36.33 -8.09 13.53
N SER A 68 -36.91 -9.28 13.51
CA SER A 68 -36.36 -10.48 14.11
C SER A 68 -35.92 -11.41 12.99
N CYS A 69 -34.68 -11.91 13.04
CA CYS A 69 -34.18 -12.85 12.05
C CYS A 69 -33.44 -14.02 12.72
N ASP A 70 -33.70 -15.22 12.23
CA ASP A 70 -32.95 -16.41 12.60
C ASP A 70 -31.71 -16.53 11.71
N LEU A 71 -30.58 -16.82 12.36
CA LEU A 71 -29.27 -16.94 11.72
C LEU A 71 -28.94 -18.42 11.52
N TYR A 72 -28.64 -18.80 10.27
CA TYR A 72 -28.40 -20.18 9.87
C TYR A 72 -27.02 -20.33 9.26
N ALA A 73 -26.36 -21.46 9.57
CA ALA A 73 -25.05 -21.78 9.02
C ALA A 73 -25.12 -22.23 7.55
N ASN A 74 -26.25 -22.82 7.14
CA ASN A 74 -26.39 -23.43 5.82
C ASN A 74 -27.37 -22.67 4.89
N PRO A 75 -27.12 -22.64 3.58
CA PRO A 75 -27.99 -22.01 2.57
C PRO A 75 -29.42 -22.55 2.49
N ASP A 76 -29.66 -23.76 3.00
CA ASP A 76 -30.96 -24.45 3.03
C ASP A 76 -31.78 -24.16 4.31
N CYS A 77 -31.35 -23.18 5.12
CA CYS A 77 -31.96 -22.82 6.40
C CYS A 77 -31.96 -23.97 7.43
N THR A 78 -30.97 -24.88 7.34
CA THR A 78 -30.69 -25.87 8.38
C THR A 78 -29.53 -25.41 9.28
N GLY A 79 -29.50 -25.87 10.53
CA GLY A 79 -28.45 -25.48 11.48
C GLY A 79 -28.57 -24.03 11.99
N LYS A 80 -29.73 -23.70 12.57
CA LYS A 80 -29.95 -22.42 13.28
C LYS A 80 -28.96 -22.32 14.45
N PHE A 81 -28.20 -21.23 14.50
CA PHE A 81 -27.24 -20.99 15.58
C PHE A 81 -27.58 -19.76 16.44
N GLY A 82 -28.57 -18.97 16.03
CA GLY A 82 -29.04 -17.85 16.84
C GLY A 82 -30.25 -17.13 16.25
N SER A 83 -30.75 -16.16 16.99
CA SER A 83 -31.70 -15.15 16.54
C SER A 83 -31.20 -13.77 16.97
N SER A 84 -31.51 -12.74 16.17
CA SER A 84 -31.21 -11.35 16.51
C SER A 84 -32.43 -10.48 16.24
N GLU A 85 -32.71 -9.56 17.15
CA GLU A 85 -33.72 -8.51 17.00
C GLU A 85 -33.01 -7.15 16.85
N GLY A 86 -33.36 -6.36 15.84
CA GLY A 86 -32.68 -5.10 15.56
C GLY A 86 -33.16 -3.93 16.43
N LYS A 87 -32.24 -3.15 17.03
CA LYS A 87 -32.48 -1.75 17.43
C LYS A 87 -31.28 -0.83 17.16
N VAL A 88 -31.53 0.33 16.55
CA VAL A 88 -30.51 1.33 16.16
C VAL A 88 -30.59 2.57 17.07
N ARG A 89 -29.44 2.98 17.63
CA ARG A 89 -29.25 3.72 18.93
C ARG A 89 -29.59 2.82 20.13
N ASN A 90 -29.21 3.15 21.38
CA ASN A 90 -29.37 2.26 22.58
C ASN A 90 -29.34 0.76 22.21
N VAL A 91 -28.22 0.39 21.58
CA VAL A 91 -28.15 -0.62 20.51
C VAL A 91 -28.06 -2.02 21.09
N GLU A 92 -28.93 -2.92 20.65
CA GLU A 92 -28.58 -4.33 20.54
C GLU A 92 -28.84 -4.80 19.10
N GLY A 93 -27.82 -5.46 18.54
CA GLY A 93 -27.84 -6.04 17.20
C GLY A 93 -26.61 -5.72 16.32
N VAL A 94 -25.39 -5.76 16.87
CA VAL A 94 -24.16 -5.90 16.06
C VAL A 94 -23.71 -7.35 16.19
N PHE A 95 -23.70 -8.09 15.08
CA PHE A 95 -23.26 -9.48 15.05
C PHE A 95 -21.88 -9.55 14.39
N ASP A 96 -20.84 -9.72 15.19
CA ASP A 96 -19.49 -10.03 14.73
C ASP A 96 -19.27 -11.54 14.84
N VAL A 97 -19.22 -12.20 13.68
CA VAL A 97 -19.02 -13.64 13.56
C VAL A 97 -17.68 -14.13 14.12
N GLY A 98 -16.68 -13.24 14.24
CA GLY A 98 -15.36 -13.56 14.77
C GLY A 98 -15.29 -13.55 16.30
N THR A 99 -16.17 -12.79 16.97
CA THR A 99 -16.11 -12.58 18.42
C THR A 99 -17.37 -13.04 19.17
N ASP A 100 -18.49 -13.29 18.49
CA ASP A 100 -19.74 -13.75 19.12
C ASP A 100 -19.63 -15.21 19.60
N ALA A 101 -19.92 -15.42 20.89
CA ALA A 101 -19.82 -16.72 21.54
C ALA A 101 -20.76 -17.79 20.95
N ARG A 102 -21.90 -17.39 20.37
CA ARG A 102 -22.87 -18.30 19.73
C ARG A 102 -22.33 -18.80 18.39
N ALA A 103 -21.71 -17.92 17.60
CA ALA A 103 -21.04 -18.28 16.34
C ALA A 103 -19.92 -19.29 16.59
N LYS A 104 -19.09 -19.02 17.61
CA LYS A 104 -17.98 -19.89 18.02
C LYS A 104 -18.46 -21.28 18.47
N ALA A 105 -19.57 -21.37 19.20
CA ALA A 105 -20.12 -22.63 19.68
C ALA A 105 -20.66 -23.55 18.57
N HIS A 106 -20.94 -23.01 17.38
CA HIS A 106 -21.44 -23.78 16.22
C HIS A 106 -20.39 -23.91 15.10
N GLY A 107 -19.12 -23.60 15.40
CA GLY A 107 -18.03 -23.71 14.43
C GLY A 107 -18.08 -22.68 13.30
N VAL A 108 -18.93 -21.64 13.44
CA VAL A 108 -18.91 -20.43 12.62
C VAL A 108 -17.78 -19.57 13.16
N GLU A 109 -16.55 -20.06 13.01
CA GLU A 109 -15.37 -19.27 13.30
C GLU A 109 -15.24 -18.23 12.19
N GLY A 110 -15.26 -16.95 12.54
CA GLY A 110 -14.79 -15.90 11.64
C GLY A 110 -13.49 -16.38 10.98
N LEU A 111 -13.45 -16.29 9.65
CA LEU A 111 -12.44 -16.88 8.76
C LEU A 111 -10.98 -16.46 9.04
N PHE A 112 -10.72 -15.70 10.10
CA PHE A 112 -9.39 -15.48 10.66
C PHE A 112 -8.85 -16.66 11.49
N SER A 113 -9.69 -17.61 11.94
CA SER A 113 -9.24 -18.70 12.84
C SER A 113 -9.14 -20.09 12.20
N ARG A 114 -9.63 -20.29 10.97
CA ARG A 114 -9.45 -21.54 10.21
C ARG A 114 -8.88 -21.28 8.82
N GLY A 115 -7.56 -21.28 8.73
CA GLY A 115 -6.84 -21.64 7.50
C GLY A 115 -6.76 -20.61 6.37
N TYR A 116 -7.31 -19.40 6.51
CA TYR A 116 -6.99 -18.32 5.56
C TYR A 116 -5.62 -17.73 5.93
N GLN A 117 -4.55 -18.30 5.37
CA GLN A 117 -3.23 -17.67 5.46
C GLN A 117 -3.31 -16.35 4.70
N SER A 118 -3.16 -15.21 5.41
CA SER A 118 -2.94 -13.93 4.76
C SER A 118 -1.81 -14.08 3.73
N PRO A 119 -1.97 -13.52 2.52
CA PRO A 119 -0.99 -13.70 1.46
C PRO A 119 0.38 -13.21 1.94
N ILE A 120 1.42 -13.97 1.63
CA ILE A 120 2.79 -13.59 1.99
C ILE A 120 3.13 -12.24 1.35
N VAL A 121 3.74 -11.35 2.14
CA VAL A 121 4.29 -10.08 1.66
C VAL A 121 5.78 -10.26 1.43
N VAL A 122 6.25 -10.03 0.20
CA VAL A 122 7.66 -10.20 -0.17
C VAL A 122 8.16 -8.95 -0.87
N LEU A 123 9.25 -8.37 -0.36
CA LEU A 123 9.91 -7.21 -0.96
C LEU A 123 11.21 -7.65 -1.63
N PHE A 124 11.32 -7.43 -2.94
CA PHE A 124 12.54 -7.67 -3.71
C PHE A 124 13.32 -6.38 -3.85
N GLY A 125 14.56 -6.34 -3.37
CA GLY A 125 15.43 -5.17 -3.46
C GLY A 125 16.88 -5.46 -3.10
N TYR A 126 17.67 -4.42 -2.88
CA TYR A 126 19.02 -4.53 -2.31
C TYR A 126 19.24 -3.40 -1.32
N GLU A 127 20.20 -3.57 -0.40
CA GLU A 127 20.33 -2.72 0.79
C GLU A 127 20.69 -1.27 0.48
N ALA A 128 21.58 -1.02 -0.49
CA ALA A 128 21.98 0.35 -0.82
C ALA A 128 20.96 1.14 -1.67
N SER A 129 19.83 0.54 -2.04
CA SER A 129 18.82 1.19 -2.87
C SER A 129 17.96 2.19 -2.09
N ALA A 130 17.95 3.46 -2.51
CA ALA A 130 17.11 4.50 -1.92
C ALA A 130 15.62 4.10 -1.91
N PHE A 131 15.08 3.72 -3.07
CA PHE A 131 13.67 3.36 -3.21
C PHE A 131 13.31 2.07 -2.46
N THR A 132 14.27 1.16 -2.24
CA THR A 132 14.04 -0.03 -1.41
C THR A 132 13.81 0.38 0.04
N TRP A 133 14.58 1.35 0.58
CA TRP A 133 14.34 1.89 1.92
C TRP A 133 13.00 2.58 2.08
N LYS A 134 12.54 3.31 1.05
CA LYS A 134 11.19 3.87 1.04
C LYS A 134 10.12 2.80 1.27
N ALA A 135 10.20 1.67 0.57
CA ALA A 135 9.26 0.56 0.74
C ALA A 135 9.44 -0.17 2.09
N ARG A 136 10.68 -0.42 2.54
CA ARG A 136 10.97 -1.05 3.84
C ARG A 136 10.41 -0.23 4.99
N TRP A 137 10.55 1.09 4.96
CA TRP A 137 9.99 1.95 6.00
C TRP A 137 8.50 2.18 5.86
N ALA A 138 7.91 2.13 4.67
CA ALA A 138 6.46 2.03 4.53
C ALA A 138 5.93 0.79 5.28
N LEU A 139 6.53 -0.38 5.05
CA LEU A 139 6.19 -1.63 5.75
C LEU A 139 6.41 -1.52 7.27
N LYS A 140 7.52 -0.90 7.70
CA LYS A 140 7.82 -0.67 9.11
C LYS A 140 6.82 0.27 9.78
N ILE A 141 6.52 1.42 9.19
CA ILE A 141 5.53 2.38 9.74
C ILE A 141 4.17 1.70 9.87
N LYS A 142 3.75 0.97 8.83
CA LYS A 142 2.49 0.23 8.84
C LYS A 142 2.51 -1.02 9.74
N GLN A 143 3.66 -1.43 10.26
CA GLN A 143 3.84 -2.64 11.09
C GLN A 143 3.41 -3.93 10.38
N ILE A 144 3.76 -4.07 9.09
CA ILE A 144 3.41 -5.23 8.27
C ILE A 144 4.59 -6.21 8.24
N PRO A 145 4.44 -7.44 8.78
CA PRO A 145 5.45 -8.49 8.63
C PRO A 145 5.68 -8.83 7.16
N TYR A 146 6.94 -8.86 6.72
CA TYR A 146 7.30 -9.18 5.34
C TYR A 146 8.61 -9.96 5.23
N THR A 147 8.76 -10.65 4.10
CA THR A 147 10.02 -11.28 3.70
C THR A 147 10.80 -10.36 2.78
N PHE A 148 12.06 -10.07 3.10
CA PHE A 148 12.96 -9.35 2.20
C PHE A 148 13.81 -10.36 1.41
N ILE A 149 13.81 -10.24 0.09
CA ILE A 149 14.65 -11.06 -0.81
C ILE A 149 15.61 -10.15 -1.55
N THR A 150 16.89 -10.32 -1.26
CA THR A 150 17.97 -9.62 -1.92
C THR A 150 18.05 -10.05 -3.38
N VAL A 151 17.99 -9.07 -4.28
CA VAL A 151 18.23 -9.23 -5.72
C VAL A 151 19.43 -8.38 -6.14
N PRO A 152 20.14 -8.73 -7.23
CA PRO A 152 21.31 -7.97 -7.67
C PRO A 152 21.04 -6.47 -7.87
N SER A 153 22.01 -5.59 -7.61
CA SER A 153 21.86 -4.14 -7.79
C SER A 153 21.84 -3.68 -9.27
N MET A 154 22.26 -4.59 -10.16
CA MET A 154 22.38 -4.45 -11.61
C MET A 154 21.68 -5.62 -12.31
N MET A 155 21.43 -5.52 -13.62
CA MET A 155 20.88 -6.65 -14.39
C MET A 155 21.94 -7.73 -14.64
N PRO A 156 21.55 -9.02 -14.80
CA PRO A 156 20.19 -9.56 -14.77
C PRO A 156 19.66 -9.87 -13.36
N ARG A 157 18.33 -9.90 -13.21
CA ARG A 157 17.61 -10.33 -11.98
C ARG A 157 16.82 -11.62 -12.24
N PRO A 158 17.47 -12.79 -12.26
CA PRO A 158 16.84 -14.05 -12.69
C PRO A 158 15.64 -14.44 -11.84
N VAL A 159 15.67 -14.19 -10.52
CA VAL A 159 14.53 -14.46 -9.63
C VAL A 159 13.25 -13.77 -10.12
N LEU A 160 13.31 -12.49 -10.50
CA LEU A 160 12.13 -11.78 -10.99
C LEU A 160 11.68 -12.25 -12.37
N LYS A 161 12.65 -12.46 -13.27
CA LYS A 161 12.39 -12.90 -14.65
C LYS A 161 11.82 -14.31 -14.71
N ASP A 162 12.46 -15.26 -14.04
CA ASP A 162 12.17 -16.68 -14.13
C ASP A 162 10.94 -17.07 -13.32
N THR A 163 10.77 -16.47 -12.13
CA THR A 163 9.64 -16.80 -11.27
C THR A 163 8.36 -16.14 -11.74
N PHE A 164 8.42 -14.89 -12.22
CA PHE A 164 7.23 -14.08 -12.49
C PHE A 164 7.09 -13.60 -13.93
N GLY A 165 8.06 -13.85 -14.82
CA GLY A 165 8.05 -13.28 -16.17
C GLY A 165 8.28 -11.76 -16.19
N LEU A 166 8.82 -11.18 -15.11
CA LEU A 166 9.00 -9.73 -14.98
C LEU A 166 10.33 -9.29 -15.61
N THR A 167 10.26 -8.45 -16.65
CA THR A 167 11.43 -7.83 -17.30
C THR A 167 11.72 -6.40 -16.82
N TYR A 168 10.79 -5.81 -16.07
CA TYR A 168 10.97 -4.49 -15.46
C TYR A 168 12.28 -4.39 -14.67
N ARG A 169 13.09 -3.38 -15.02
CA ARG A 169 14.47 -3.27 -14.52
C ARG A 169 14.61 -2.61 -13.16
N LYS A 170 13.72 -1.67 -12.81
CA LYS A 170 13.84 -0.93 -11.55
C LYS A 170 13.38 -1.79 -10.36
N ILE A 171 13.81 -1.37 -9.17
CA ILE A 171 13.48 -1.96 -7.89
C ILE A 171 13.14 -0.84 -6.90
N PRO A 172 12.45 -1.15 -5.79
CA PRO A 172 11.95 -2.44 -5.37
C PRO A 172 10.73 -2.93 -6.18
N VAL A 173 10.41 -4.21 -6.01
CA VAL A 173 9.14 -4.81 -6.42
C VAL A 173 8.53 -5.49 -5.20
N LEU A 174 7.25 -5.24 -4.93
CA LEU A 174 6.53 -5.87 -3.82
C LEU A 174 5.61 -6.96 -4.36
N ALA A 175 5.68 -8.17 -3.81
CA ALA A 175 4.66 -9.19 -4.01
C ALA A 175 3.73 -9.26 -2.80
N ILE A 176 2.41 -9.29 -3.04
CA ILE A 176 1.40 -9.69 -2.05
C ILE A 176 0.74 -10.94 -2.63
N GLY A 177 1.17 -12.10 -2.15
CA GLY A 177 0.81 -13.38 -2.76
C GLY A 177 1.29 -13.45 -4.22
N LYS A 178 0.34 -13.48 -5.17
CA LYS A 178 0.61 -13.62 -6.62
C LYS A 178 0.51 -12.30 -7.41
N GLU A 179 0.35 -11.18 -6.72
CA GLU A 179 0.30 -9.86 -7.35
C GLU A 179 1.63 -9.13 -7.12
N LEU A 180 2.28 -8.68 -8.20
CA LEU A 180 3.52 -7.92 -8.17
C LEU A 180 3.26 -6.45 -8.42
N TYR A 181 3.54 -5.60 -7.44
CA TYR A 181 3.43 -4.16 -7.52
C TYR A 181 4.81 -3.56 -7.84
N CYS A 182 4.91 -2.98 -9.03
CA CYS A 182 6.09 -2.26 -9.48
C CYS A 182 5.96 -0.78 -9.15
N ASP A 183 7.10 -0.15 -8.83
CA ASP A 183 7.23 1.27 -8.45
C ASP A 183 6.71 1.61 -7.04
N THR A 184 7.50 2.40 -6.30
CA THR A 184 7.18 2.73 -4.90
C THR A 184 5.89 3.54 -4.76
N SER A 185 5.50 4.31 -5.78
CA SER A 185 4.24 5.08 -5.77
C SER A 185 3.01 4.19 -5.80
N LEU A 186 3.09 3.00 -6.41
CA LEU A 186 2.02 2.02 -6.39
C LEU A 186 2.12 1.09 -5.18
N ILE A 187 3.35 0.71 -4.79
CA ILE A 187 3.59 -0.12 -3.60
C ILE A 187 2.94 0.49 -2.37
N VAL A 188 3.12 1.78 -2.11
CA VAL A 188 2.51 2.44 -0.92
C VAL A 188 0.97 2.44 -0.99
N GLU A 189 0.38 2.55 -2.18
CA GLU A 189 -1.07 2.48 -2.36
C GLU A 189 -1.60 1.06 -2.15
N ALA A 190 -0.86 0.04 -2.61
CA ALA A 190 -1.20 -1.36 -2.37
C ALA A 190 -1.14 -1.67 -0.87
N LEU A 191 -0.09 -1.25 -0.18
CA LEU A 191 0.02 -1.42 1.25
C LEU A 191 -1.12 -0.72 2.00
N GLU A 192 -1.46 0.51 1.62
CA GLU A 192 -2.57 1.24 2.24
C GLU A 192 -3.92 0.55 2.01
N HIS A 193 -4.11 -0.09 0.86
CA HIS A 193 -5.35 -0.80 0.53
C HIS A 193 -5.49 -2.13 1.26
N PHE A 194 -4.46 -2.97 1.23
CA PHE A 194 -4.51 -4.33 1.78
C PHE A 194 -4.24 -4.39 3.29
N PHE A 195 -3.70 -3.32 3.87
CA PHE A 195 -3.42 -3.20 5.30
C PHE A 195 -3.97 -1.85 5.81
N PRO A 196 -5.31 -1.71 5.89
CA PRO A 196 -5.96 -0.44 6.21
C PRO A 196 -5.99 -0.17 7.73
N ASP A 197 -6.16 1.10 8.08
CA ASP A 197 -6.33 1.57 9.47
C ASP A 197 -7.53 0.94 10.18
N SER A 198 -8.59 0.60 9.43
CA SER A 198 -9.74 -0.13 9.96
C SER A 198 -9.42 -1.54 10.47
N GLU A 199 -8.26 -2.10 10.09
CA GLU A 199 -7.76 -3.40 10.55
C GLU A 199 -6.59 -3.25 11.55
N GLY A 200 -6.36 -2.03 12.07
CA GLY A 200 -5.34 -1.75 13.08
C GLY A 200 -3.94 -1.44 12.53
N TYR A 201 -3.78 -1.32 11.21
CA TYR A 201 -2.52 -0.92 10.60
C TYR A 201 -2.39 0.60 10.52
N GLN A 202 -1.23 1.16 10.90
CA GLN A 202 -1.00 2.60 10.77
C GLN A 202 -1.22 3.07 9.32
N SER A 203 -2.04 4.09 9.10
CA SER A 203 -2.20 4.71 7.77
C SER A 203 -0.96 5.52 7.38
N LEU A 204 -0.57 5.47 6.11
CA LEU A 204 0.42 6.41 5.52
C LEU A 204 -0.20 7.76 5.17
N TYR A 205 -1.51 7.91 5.33
CA TYR A 205 -2.29 9.12 5.08
C TYR A 205 -3.12 9.52 6.31
N PRO A 206 -2.50 9.67 7.50
CA PRO A 206 -3.22 10.07 8.70
C PRO A 206 -3.92 11.42 8.48
N ARG A 207 -5.06 11.61 9.16
CA ARG A 207 -5.76 12.91 9.13
C ARG A 207 -4.89 13.98 9.77
N ALA A 208 -4.88 15.16 9.16
CA ALA A 208 -4.24 16.33 9.72
C ALA A 208 -5.05 16.89 10.89
N ALA A 209 -4.43 17.76 11.71
CA ALA A 209 -5.06 18.39 12.86
C ALA A 209 -6.33 19.20 12.52
N ASP A 210 -6.46 19.67 11.27
CA ASP A 210 -7.65 20.35 10.75
C ASP A 210 -8.78 19.40 10.31
N GLY A 211 -8.60 18.09 10.51
CA GLY A 211 -9.55 17.04 10.15
C GLY A 211 -9.53 16.62 8.68
N ARG A 212 -8.72 17.25 7.82
CA ARG A 212 -8.63 16.91 6.40
C ARG A 212 -7.64 15.77 6.15
N THR A 213 -7.81 15.09 5.02
CA THR A 213 -6.84 14.14 4.49
C THR A 213 -6.15 14.75 3.27
N TYR A 214 -4.84 14.98 3.37
CA TYR A 214 -4.01 15.57 2.32
C TYR A 214 -3.40 14.53 1.37
N ARG A 215 -4.00 13.34 1.24
CA ARG A 215 -3.49 12.20 0.46
C ARG A 215 -2.99 12.58 -0.95
N PRO A 216 -3.72 13.36 -1.78
CA PRO A 216 -3.21 13.77 -3.09
C PRO A 216 -1.95 14.64 -3.02
N MET A 217 -1.87 15.55 -2.04
CA MET A 217 -0.70 16.41 -1.85
C MET A 217 0.49 15.61 -1.32
N MET A 218 0.27 14.68 -0.39
CA MET A 218 1.31 13.77 0.12
C MET A 218 1.88 12.89 -1.00
N ARG A 219 1.01 12.32 -1.85
CA ARG A 219 1.43 11.55 -3.04
C ARG A 219 2.18 12.41 -4.04
N GLY A 220 1.72 13.64 -4.28
CA GLY A 220 2.36 14.59 -5.18
C GLY A 220 3.76 15.00 -4.70
N PHE A 221 3.85 15.36 -3.42
CA PHE A 221 5.10 15.71 -2.73
C PHE A 221 6.12 14.56 -2.83
N ALA A 222 5.71 13.34 -2.50
CA ALA A 222 6.58 12.17 -2.62
C ALA A 222 7.01 11.93 -4.09
N SER A 223 6.06 11.79 -5.01
CA SER A 223 6.33 11.24 -6.36
C SER A 223 6.92 12.25 -7.34
N TYR A 224 6.63 13.56 -7.19
CA TYR A 224 7.08 14.60 -8.12
C TYR A 224 8.19 15.48 -7.57
N TRP A 225 8.25 15.68 -6.25
CA TRP A 225 9.29 16.52 -5.64
C TRP A 225 10.42 15.66 -5.05
N ILE A 226 10.09 14.77 -4.11
CA ILE A 226 11.16 14.04 -3.42
C ILE A 226 11.80 12.98 -4.32
N ASP A 227 10.99 12.13 -4.96
CA ASP A 227 11.47 11.03 -5.80
C ASP A 227 12.16 11.50 -7.11
N ARG A 228 12.09 12.79 -7.45
CA ARG A 228 12.62 13.36 -8.70
C ARG A 228 13.71 14.42 -8.47
N PRO A 229 13.43 15.73 -8.32
CA PRO A 229 14.50 16.71 -8.19
C PRO A 229 15.33 16.54 -6.91
N PHE A 230 14.72 16.17 -5.78
CA PHE A 230 15.45 15.97 -4.53
C PHE A 230 16.36 14.72 -4.61
N PHE A 231 15.81 13.59 -5.08
CA PHE A 231 16.58 12.36 -5.37
C PHE A 231 17.76 12.64 -6.30
N ARG A 232 17.56 13.34 -7.43
CA ARG A 232 18.64 13.69 -8.36
C ARG A 232 19.76 14.51 -7.71
N ALA A 233 19.40 15.47 -6.85
CA ALA A 233 20.39 16.27 -6.14
C ALA A 233 21.27 15.37 -5.23
N THR A 234 20.65 14.51 -4.42
CA THR A 234 21.39 13.59 -3.53
C THR A 234 22.19 12.52 -4.28
N CYS A 235 21.68 11.93 -5.38
CA CYS A 235 22.46 11.01 -6.21
C CYS A 235 23.69 11.67 -6.83
N GLY A 236 23.59 12.96 -7.12
CA GLY A 236 24.69 13.78 -7.61
C GLY A 236 25.81 14.03 -6.59
N LEU A 237 25.64 13.59 -5.34
CA LEU A 237 26.64 13.68 -4.28
C LEU A 237 27.46 12.39 -4.11
N MET A 238 27.10 11.30 -4.81
CA MET A 238 27.84 10.03 -4.71
C MET A 238 29.30 10.19 -5.15
N PRO A 239 30.24 9.49 -4.49
CA PRO A 239 31.65 9.53 -4.86
C PRO A 239 31.89 9.09 -6.31
N GLY A 240 32.87 9.69 -6.97
CA GLY A 240 33.27 9.34 -8.33
C GLY A 240 33.62 7.86 -8.51
N SER A 241 34.16 7.22 -7.46
CA SER A 241 34.51 5.79 -7.44
C SER A 241 33.35 4.89 -7.81
N VAL A 242 32.12 5.20 -7.39
CA VAL A 242 30.90 4.44 -7.71
C VAL A 242 30.68 4.37 -9.22
N TRP A 243 30.83 5.51 -9.91
CA TRP A 243 30.57 5.65 -11.34
C TRP A 243 31.65 5.01 -12.22
N ARG A 244 32.84 4.74 -11.67
CA ARG A 244 33.94 4.05 -12.36
C ARG A 244 33.78 2.53 -12.40
N THR A 245 32.82 1.98 -11.66
CA THR A 245 32.55 0.54 -11.61
C THR A 245 31.58 0.08 -12.71
N SER A 246 31.30 -1.22 -12.79
CA SER A 246 30.23 -1.79 -13.62
C SER A 246 28.86 -1.19 -13.30
N PHE A 247 28.65 -0.68 -12.08
CA PHE A 247 27.43 0.04 -11.71
C PHE A 247 27.21 1.28 -12.58
N GLY A 248 28.25 2.08 -12.82
CA GLY A 248 28.15 3.25 -13.69
C GLY A 248 27.74 2.88 -15.11
N GLN A 249 28.24 1.75 -15.62
CA GLN A 249 27.88 1.23 -16.94
C GLN A 249 26.41 0.75 -17.00
N ASP A 250 25.97 0.03 -15.97
CA ASP A 250 24.56 -0.39 -15.84
C ASP A 250 23.62 0.82 -15.76
N ARG A 251 23.98 1.85 -14.98
CA ARG A 251 23.20 3.09 -14.87
C ARG A 251 23.18 3.91 -16.15
N ALA A 252 24.28 3.93 -16.92
CA ALA A 252 24.28 4.52 -18.27
C ALA A 252 23.25 3.84 -19.19
N GLY A 253 23.18 2.50 -19.15
CA GLY A 253 22.16 1.73 -19.86
C GLY A 253 20.74 2.02 -19.40
N LEU A 254 20.51 2.13 -18.09
CA LEU A 254 19.22 2.49 -17.50
C LEU A 254 18.77 3.89 -17.92
N ILE A 255 19.66 4.88 -17.91
CA ILE A 255 19.33 6.28 -18.22
C ILE A 255 19.25 6.50 -19.74
N GLY A 256 19.96 5.70 -20.54
CA GLY A 256 19.96 5.79 -22.00
C GLY A 256 21.02 6.74 -22.58
N HIS A 257 22.04 7.11 -21.80
CA HIS A 257 23.22 7.83 -22.31
C HIS A 257 24.47 7.50 -21.49
N THR A 258 25.64 7.71 -22.10
CA THR A 258 26.94 7.45 -21.45
C THR A 258 27.18 8.37 -20.27
N LEU A 259 27.59 7.81 -19.14
CA LEU A 259 28.01 8.54 -17.96
C LEU A 259 29.54 8.69 -17.93
N ASP A 260 30.00 9.90 -17.57
CA ASP A 260 31.41 10.23 -17.42
C ASP A 260 31.69 10.49 -15.94
N ALA A 261 32.40 9.56 -15.29
CA ALA A 261 32.64 9.59 -13.85
C ALA A 261 33.38 10.87 -13.41
N ASP A 262 34.37 11.33 -14.18
CA ASP A 262 35.14 12.54 -13.84
C ASP A 262 34.30 13.80 -13.96
N LYS A 263 33.41 13.88 -14.96
CA LYS A 263 32.46 14.98 -15.07
C LYS A 263 31.43 14.97 -13.95
N LEU A 264 30.95 13.79 -13.55
CA LEU A 264 29.99 13.65 -12.45
C LEU A 264 30.63 14.07 -11.12
N GLU A 265 31.86 13.63 -10.84
CA GLU A 265 32.61 14.02 -9.64
C GLU A 265 32.86 15.54 -9.59
N LYS A 266 33.24 16.15 -10.71
CA LYS A 266 33.41 17.62 -10.80
C LYS A 266 32.10 18.41 -10.57
N LYS A 267 30.93 17.78 -10.71
CA LYS A 267 29.62 18.40 -10.48
C LYS A 267 29.13 18.29 -9.04
N ILE A 268 29.84 17.61 -8.14
CA ILE A 268 29.44 17.47 -6.73
C ILE A 268 29.14 18.85 -6.08
N PRO A 269 29.98 19.91 -6.23
CA PRO A 269 29.66 21.22 -5.65
C PRO A 269 28.37 21.86 -6.19
N GLU A 270 28.08 21.67 -7.48
CA GLU A 270 26.84 22.15 -8.11
C GLU A 270 25.62 21.39 -7.58
N ASN A 271 25.72 20.07 -7.45
CA ASN A 271 24.67 19.24 -6.85
C ASN A 271 24.47 19.53 -5.36
N MET A 272 25.54 19.87 -4.64
CA MET A 272 25.47 20.34 -3.25
C MET A 272 24.68 21.64 -3.14
N SER A 273 24.96 22.62 -4.02
CA SER A 273 24.20 23.86 -4.08
C SER A 273 22.71 23.64 -4.42
N ARG A 274 22.41 22.70 -5.33
CA ARG A 274 21.02 22.30 -5.62
C ARG A 274 20.34 21.70 -4.39
N PHE A 275 21.01 20.78 -3.70
CA PHE A 275 20.50 20.13 -2.50
C PHE A 275 20.27 21.14 -1.37
N ASP A 276 21.21 22.07 -1.18
CA ASP A 276 21.08 23.19 -0.25
C ASP A 276 19.83 24.03 -0.51
N MET A 277 19.58 24.39 -1.79
CA MET A 277 18.36 25.09 -2.17
C MET A 277 17.09 24.28 -1.87
N GLN A 278 17.10 22.96 -2.08
CA GLN A 278 15.95 22.11 -1.72
C GLN A 278 15.68 22.14 -0.21
N LEU A 279 16.72 22.06 0.63
CA LEU A 279 16.58 22.15 2.08
C LEU A 279 16.04 23.52 2.51
N SER A 280 16.53 24.60 1.91
CA SER A 280 16.03 25.96 2.17
C SER A 280 14.54 26.14 1.85
N LEU A 281 14.01 25.43 0.84
CA LEU A 281 12.58 25.45 0.53
C LEU A 281 11.73 24.69 1.55
N LEU A 282 12.31 23.69 2.22
CA LEU A 282 11.62 22.82 3.16
C LEU A 282 11.71 23.32 4.60
N GLU A 283 12.74 24.08 4.96
CA GLU A 283 12.96 24.60 6.33
C GLU A 283 11.74 25.30 6.93
N PRO A 284 11.01 26.19 6.21
CA PRO A 284 9.84 26.87 6.78
C PRO A 284 8.69 25.94 7.16
N LEU A 285 8.66 24.68 6.69
CA LEU A 285 7.66 23.70 7.11
C LEU A 285 7.75 23.38 8.61
N PHE A 286 8.92 23.62 9.23
CA PHE A 286 9.22 23.25 10.60
C PHE A 286 9.28 24.47 11.55
N ASP A 287 8.81 25.63 11.11
CA ASP A 287 8.66 26.83 11.96
C ASP A 287 7.52 26.69 12.99
N GLN A 288 6.57 25.77 12.74
CA GLN A 288 5.41 25.55 13.61
C GLN A 288 5.70 24.50 14.68
N LYS A 289 5.28 24.79 15.93
CA LYS A 289 5.58 23.96 17.10
C LYS A 289 4.53 22.89 17.41
N ASP A 290 3.37 22.94 16.75
CA ASP A 290 2.19 22.17 17.17
C ASP A 290 2.22 20.70 16.70
N SER A 291 3.01 20.39 15.67
CA SER A 291 3.25 19.01 15.24
C SER A 291 4.63 18.90 14.60
N PRO A 292 5.37 17.80 14.84
CA PRO A 292 6.64 17.60 14.16
C PRO A 292 6.47 17.20 12.69
N TRP A 293 5.28 16.79 12.23
CA TRP A 293 5.10 16.18 10.90
C TRP A 293 4.69 17.21 9.83
N ILE A 294 5.13 16.98 8.59
CA ILE A 294 5.01 17.94 7.47
C ILE A 294 3.58 18.44 7.23
N PHE A 295 2.58 17.57 7.41
CA PHE A 295 1.16 17.90 7.23
C PHE A 295 0.39 18.05 8.55
N SER A 296 1.09 18.27 9.66
CA SER A 296 0.51 18.41 11.00
C SER A 296 -0.44 17.26 11.37
N THR A 297 -0.04 16.04 11.01
CA THR A 297 -0.78 14.81 11.28
C THR A 297 -0.48 14.29 12.70
N SER A 298 -1.21 13.27 13.16
CA SER A 298 -0.95 12.62 14.46
C SER A 298 0.25 11.67 14.45
N ALA A 299 0.65 11.20 13.27
CA ALA A 299 1.73 10.26 13.01
C ALA A 299 2.41 10.63 11.67
N PRO A 300 3.66 10.17 11.38
CA PRO A 300 4.31 10.50 10.13
C PRO A 300 3.50 10.00 8.93
N SER A 301 3.41 10.84 7.91
CA SER A 301 2.70 10.55 6.66
C SER A 301 3.65 10.05 5.56
N LEU A 302 3.10 9.72 4.39
CA LEU A 302 3.90 9.44 3.19
C LEU A 302 4.87 10.59 2.86
N ALA A 303 4.51 11.84 3.14
CA ALA A 303 5.41 12.97 2.88
C ALA A 303 6.64 12.94 3.79
N ASP A 304 6.45 12.63 5.07
CA ASP A 304 7.53 12.48 6.04
C ASP A 304 8.42 11.29 5.67
N LEU A 305 7.81 10.14 5.34
CA LEU A 305 8.52 8.96 4.86
C LEU A 305 9.36 9.28 3.62
N ALA A 306 8.78 9.96 2.63
CA ALA A 306 9.45 10.31 1.38
C ALA A 306 10.69 11.17 1.64
N MET A 307 10.52 12.27 2.39
CA MET A 307 11.65 13.15 2.70
C MET A 307 12.72 12.42 3.53
N TYR A 308 12.32 11.54 4.45
CA TYR A 308 13.24 10.88 5.37
C TYR A 308 14.13 9.85 4.67
N TYR A 309 13.57 8.99 3.81
CA TYR A 309 14.38 8.01 3.05
C TYR A 309 15.39 8.68 2.14
N GLN A 310 15.03 9.81 1.53
CA GLN A 310 15.94 10.47 0.63
C GLN A 310 17.06 11.21 1.36
N LEU A 311 16.77 11.84 2.50
CA LEU A 311 17.80 12.43 3.34
C LEU A 311 18.73 11.37 3.94
N TRP A 312 18.17 10.30 4.49
CA TRP A 312 18.97 9.19 5.04
C TRP A 312 19.90 8.61 3.97
N TRP A 313 19.39 8.39 2.75
CA TRP A 313 20.22 7.90 1.66
C TRP A 313 21.32 8.91 1.27
N GLY A 314 21.03 10.22 1.36
CA GLY A 314 22.02 11.28 1.13
C GLY A 314 23.13 11.36 2.19
N VAL A 315 22.84 11.08 3.45
CA VAL A 315 23.85 11.11 4.55
C VAL A 315 24.55 9.79 4.77
N GLU A 316 23.97 8.66 4.33
CA GLU A 316 24.61 7.35 4.43
C GLU A 316 25.21 6.95 3.08
N VAL A 317 24.37 6.66 2.09
CA VAL A 317 24.83 6.01 0.85
C VAL A 317 25.57 6.98 -0.06
N ALA A 318 25.05 8.20 -0.22
CA ALA A 318 25.73 9.22 -1.03
C ALA A 318 27.01 9.74 -0.37
N LYS A 319 27.17 9.55 0.94
CA LYS A 319 28.40 9.82 1.68
C LYS A 319 29.50 8.80 1.39
N GLY A 320 29.11 7.60 0.93
CA GLY A 320 30.03 6.52 0.62
C GLY A 320 29.86 5.28 1.47
N HIS A 321 28.90 5.24 2.39
CA HIS A 321 28.55 4.00 3.10
C HIS A 321 27.72 3.08 2.19
N LEU A 322 27.84 1.76 2.34
CA LEU A 322 27.10 0.77 1.53
C LEU A 322 27.35 0.85 0.02
N ILE A 323 28.34 1.61 -0.46
CA ILE A 323 28.65 1.67 -1.89
C ILE A 323 29.30 0.36 -2.38
N ASN A 324 29.90 -0.42 -1.48
CA ASN A 324 30.28 -1.80 -1.76
C ASN A 324 29.06 -2.66 -2.13
N ASN A 325 27.98 -2.57 -1.36
CA ASN A 325 26.71 -3.24 -1.68
C ASN A 325 26.10 -2.68 -2.99
N LEU A 326 26.09 -1.36 -3.14
CA LEU A 326 25.55 -0.67 -4.32
C LEU A 326 26.22 -1.15 -5.61
N THR A 327 27.55 -1.24 -5.60
CA THR A 327 28.38 -1.60 -6.75
C THR A 327 28.65 -3.08 -6.88
N ALA A 328 28.04 -3.92 -6.02
CA ALA A 328 28.29 -5.36 -5.95
C ALA A 328 29.79 -5.71 -5.83
N GLY A 329 30.50 -4.99 -4.96
CA GLY A 329 31.94 -5.16 -4.72
C GLY A 329 32.84 -4.39 -5.69
N GLY A 330 32.28 -3.53 -6.56
CA GLY A 330 33.07 -2.73 -7.49
C GLY A 330 33.94 -1.65 -6.83
N THR A 331 33.62 -1.25 -5.61
CA THR A 331 34.43 -0.33 -4.79
C THR A 331 34.22 -0.60 -3.30
N GLU A 332 35.13 -0.11 -2.45
CA GLU A 332 35.01 -0.20 -1.00
C GLU A 332 34.21 0.98 -0.44
N ASP A 333 33.65 0.80 0.76
CA ASP A 333 32.96 1.87 1.46
C ASP A 333 33.93 3.00 1.81
N THR A 334 33.41 4.24 1.78
CA THR A 334 34.16 5.47 2.06
C THR A 334 33.36 6.37 2.99
N ASP A 335 33.99 7.39 3.55
CA ASP A 335 33.35 8.37 4.44
C ASP A 335 33.64 9.78 3.95
N THR A 336 33.10 10.12 2.77
CA THR A 336 33.22 11.47 2.19
C THR A 336 32.31 12.46 2.93
N GLU A 337 32.26 13.73 2.53
CA GLU A 337 31.37 14.69 3.20
C GLU A 337 29.88 14.42 2.94
N GLY A 338 29.54 13.86 1.76
CA GLY A 338 28.16 13.57 1.38
C GLY A 338 27.21 14.76 1.57
N ALA A 339 25.96 14.50 1.93
CA ALA A 339 24.97 15.54 2.20
C ALA A 339 25.26 16.40 3.47
N GLU A 340 26.14 15.96 4.36
CA GLU A 340 26.36 16.57 5.68
C GLU A 340 26.96 17.98 5.60
N ALA A 341 27.64 18.30 4.48
CA ALA A 341 28.19 19.63 4.19
C ALA A 341 27.17 20.76 4.39
N VAL A 342 25.91 20.50 4.03
CA VAL A 342 24.80 21.46 4.14
C VAL A 342 23.67 20.97 5.03
N PHE A 343 23.42 19.65 5.10
CA PHE A 343 22.38 19.10 5.96
C PHE A 343 22.88 18.88 7.39
N ASN A 344 22.81 19.93 8.20
CA ASN A 344 23.20 19.88 9.61
C ASN A 344 22.37 20.85 10.47
N ALA A 345 22.38 20.62 11.79
CA ALA A 345 21.59 21.39 12.76
C ALA A 345 21.90 22.89 12.79
N LYS A 346 23.11 23.30 12.38
CA LYS A 346 23.50 24.72 12.37
C LYS A 346 22.87 25.47 11.21
N ARG A 347 22.73 24.82 10.05
CA ARG A 347 22.21 25.45 8.82
C ARG A 347 20.69 25.32 8.68
N TYR A 348 20.15 24.14 9.01
CA TYR A 348 18.73 23.80 8.89
C TYR A 348 18.21 23.16 10.19
N PRO A 349 18.09 23.94 11.29
CA PRO A 349 17.70 23.42 12.60
C PRO A 349 16.33 22.73 12.62
N GLY A 350 15.35 23.24 11.84
CA GLY A 350 14.00 22.70 11.75
C GLY A 350 13.99 21.34 11.05
N VAL A 351 14.51 21.27 9.82
CA VAL A 351 14.62 20.02 9.06
C VAL A 351 15.45 18.99 9.82
N PHE A 352 16.57 19.40 10.43
CA PHE A 352 17.43 18.46 11.17
C PHE A 352 16.74 17.92 12.43
N THR A 353 16.02 18.77 13.18
CA THR A 353 15.22 18.33 14.34
C THR A 353 14.11 17.36 13.92
N TRP A 354 13.42 17.65 12.81
CA TRP A 354 12.43 16.74 12.24
C TRP A 354 13.05 15.40 11.84
N TYR A 355 14.18 15.42 11.13
CA TYR A 355 14.87 14.19 10.71
C TYR A 355 15.24 13.30 11.90
N ARG A 356 15.80 13.89 12.97
CA ARG A 356 16.10 13.16 14.22
C ARG A 356 14.84 12.68 14.94
N THR A 357 13.71 13.36 14.77
CA THR A 357 12.41 12.92 15.32
C THR A 357 11.86 11.73 14.55
N MET A 358 11.91 11.78 13.21
CA MET A 358 11.54 10.65 12.36
C MET A 358 12.44 9.43 12.58
N GLN A 359 13.75 9.65 12.72
CA GLN A 359 14.71 8.60 13.05
C GLN A 359 14.33 7.89 14.36
N ARG A 360 14.14 8.65 15.45
CA ARG A 360 13.71 8.08 16.75
C ARG A 360 12.37 7.38 16.66
N TYR A 361 11.42 7.93 15.90
CA TYR A 361 10.13 7.27 15.67
C TYR A 361 10.31 5.89 15.04
N LEU A 362 11.11 5.79 13.96
CA LEU A 362 11.39 4.53 13.30
C LEU A 362 12.22 3.57 14.15
N ASP A 363 13.21 4.05 14.90
CA ASP A 363 14.06 3.22 15.75
C ASP A 363 13.25 2.57 16.89
N ASN A 364 12.21 3.25 17.38
CA ASN A 364 11.31 2.73 18.41
C ASN A 364 10.26 1.73 17.88
N LEU A 365 10.09 1.61 16.57
CA LEU A 365 9.21 0.59 15.98
C LEU A 365 9.92 -0.77 15.92
N PRO A 366 9.24 -1.87 16.27
CA PRO A 366 9.83 -3.19 16.19
C PRO A 366 10.15 -3.56 14.73
N SER A 367 11.10 -4.48 14.56
CA SER A 367 11.39 -5.04 13.25
C SER A 367 10.22 -5.90 12.78
N VAL A 368 9.87 -5.77 11.50
CA VAL A 368 8.85 -6.57 10.81
C VAL A 368 9.45 -7.33 9.62
N GLU A 369 10.76 -7.26 9.46
CA GLU A 369 11.48 -7.87 8.35
C GLU A 369 11.99 -9.27 8.71
N ASN A 370 11.66 -10.24 7.87
CA ASN A 370 12.32 -11.53 7.78
C ASN A 370 13.27 -11.52 6.57
N LYS A 371 14.57 -11.40 6.81
CA LYS A 371 15.57 -11.15 5.76
C LYS A 371 16.16 -12.43 5.20
N ASP A 372 16.12 -12.55 3.87
CA ASP A 372 16.79 -13.57 3.06
C ASP A 372 16.63 -15.04 3.53
N PRO A 373 15.39 -15.52 3.81
CA PRO A 373 15.17 -16.95 3.95
C PRO A 373 15.39 -17.69 2.62
N ALA A 374 15.43 -19.01 2.65
CA ALA A 374 15.57 -19.82 1.44
C ALA A 374 14.45 -19.50 0.44
N PHE A 375 14.80 -18.99 -0.74
CA PHE A 375 13.81 -18.54 -1.72
C PHE A 375 12.89 -19.67 -2.19
N SER A 376 13.34 -20.93 -2.16
CA SER A 376 12.51 -22.11 -2.46
C SER A 376 11.28 -22.21 -1.54
N GLU A 377 11.42 -21.88 -0.25
CA GLU A 377 10.32 -21.89 0.72
C GLU A 377 9.36 -20.72 0.48
N VAL A 378 9.91 -19.53 0.22
CA VAL A 378 9.15 -18.32 -0.12
C VAL A 378 8.34 -18.54 -1.39
N LEU A 379 8.96 -19.12 -2.42
CA LEU A 379 8.29 -19.48 -3.67
C LEU A 379 7.12 -20.44 -3.46
N GLN A 380 7.27 -21.44 -2.58
CA GLN A 380 6.15 -22.33 -2.23
C GLN A 380 5.00 -21.57 -1.55
N GLN A 381 5.30 -20.62 -0.66
CA GLN A 381 4.28 -19.79 -0.01
C GLN A 381 3.56 -18.88 -1.01
N ILE A 382 4.30 -18.27 -1.95
CA ILE A 382 3.71 -17.50 -3.06
C ILE A 382 2.80 -18.38 -3.92
N LYS A 383 3.25 -19.58 -4.31
CA LYS A 383 2.46 -20.53 -5.12
C LYS A 383 1.16 -20.94 -4.42
N LYS A 384 1.19 -21.12 -3.10
CA LYS A 384 0.03 -21.45 -2.26
C LYS A 384 -0.90 -20.26 -1.99
N SER A 385 -0.43 -19.03 -2.16
CA SER A 385 -1.23 -17.84 -1.91
C SER A 385 -2.45 -17.78 -2.84
N PRO A 386 -3.62 -17.33 -2.33
CA PRO A 386 -4.79 -17.12 -3.18
C PRO A 386 -4.52 -16.02 -4.20
N SER A 387 -5.09 -16.17 -5.40
CA SER A 387 -5.09 -15.09 -6.40
C SER A 387 -6.22 -14.11 -6.10
N LEU A 388 -5.97 -12.82 -6.31
CA LEU A 388 -7.05 -11.83 -6.23
C LEU A 388 -8.16 -12.12 -7.27
N GLY A 389 -9.41 -11.99 -6.84
CA GLY A 389 -10.57 -12.04 -7.72
C GLY A 389 -10.70 -10.77 -8.56
N ARG A 390 -11.51 -10.83 -9.61
CA ARG A 390 -11.69 -9.72 -10.58
C ARG A 390 -12.06 -8.38 -9.94
N LYS A 391 -12.82 -8.39 -8.83
CA LYS A 391 -13.24 -7.17 -8.12
C LYS A 391 -12.12 -6.51 -7.30
N SER A 392 -11.12 -7.28 -6.90
CA SER A 392 -10.01 -6.82 -6.05
C SER A 392 -8.72 -6.60 -6.83
N LEU A 393 -8.77 -6.73 -8.16
CA LEU A 393 -7.59 -6.69 -9.01
C LEU A 393 -7.01 -5.28 -9.16
N LEU A 394 -7.86 -4.25 -9.08
CA LEU A 394 -7.45 -2.86 -9.16
C LEU A 394 -7.50 -2.23 -7.77
N LEU A 395 -6.49 -1.43 -7.47
CA LEU A 395 -6.50 -0.56 -6.30
C LEU A 395 -7.61 0.49 -6.42
N PRO A 396 -8.22 0.90 -5.29
CA PRO A 396 -9.26 1.92 -5.31
C PRO A 396 -8.76 3.24 -5.89
N THR A 397 -9.55 3.82 -6.79
CA THR A 397 -9.32 5.14 -7.38
C THR A 397 -10.63 5.94 -7.36
N PRO A 398 -10.59 7.29 -7.27
CA PRO A 398 -11.81 8.10 -7.15
C PRO A 398 -12.78 7.99 -8.34
N ARG A 399 -12.30 7.51 -9.49
CA ARG A 399 -13.07 7.40 -10.74
C ARG A 399 -12.79 6.09 -11.45
N SER A 400 -13.83 5.51 -12.05
CA SER A 400 -13.69 4.34 -12.90
C SER A 400 -12.92 4.66 -14.19
N SER A 401 -12.51 3.60 -14.91
CA SER A 401 -11.92 3.74 -16.24
C SER A 401 -12.89 4.40 -17.22
N HIS A 402 -12.32 5.11 -18.21
CA HIS A 402 -13.09 5.76 -19.27
C HIS A 402 -13.09 4.87 -20.51
N THR A 403 -14.00 3.90 -20.55
CA THR A 403 -14.00 2.81 -21.54
C THR A 403 -13.92 3.27 -23.00
N GLU A 404 -14.58 4.37 -23.37
CA GLU A 404 -14.51 4.88 -24.75
C GLU A 404 -13.10 5.38 -25.10
N LEU A 405 -12.43 6.08 -24.18
CA LEU A 405 -11.08 6.58 -24.37
C LEU A 405 -10.10 5.40 -24.43
N ASP A 406 -10.24 4.44 -23.52
CA ASP A 406 -9.42 3.23 -23.49
C ASP A 406 -9.55 2.46 -24.82
N ARG A 407 -10.77 2.34 -25.36
CA ARG A 407 -11.00 1.72 -26.69
C ARG A 407 -10.33 2.51 -27.83
N LYS A 408 -10.40 3.85 -27.82
CA LYS A 408 -9.72 4.70 -28.82
C LYS A 408 -8.19 4.55 -28.75
N CYS A 409 -7.65 4.27 -27.57
CA CYS A 409 -6.24 3.98 -27.36
C CYS A 409 -5.87 2.50 -27.61
N GLY A 410 -6.85 1.63 -27.90
CA GLY A 410 -6.64 0.18 -28.03
C GLY A 410 -6.35 -0.53 -26.70
N LEU A 411 -6.51 0.12 -25.56
CA LEU A 411 -6.23 -0.42 -24.23
C LEU A 411 -7.43 -1.15 -23.66
N VAL A 412 -7.86 -2.22 -24.34
CA VAL A 412 -8.98 -3.07 -23.90
C VAL A 412 -8.46 -4.38 -23.29
N GLU A 413 -9.18 -4.92 -22.30
CA GLU A 413 -8.86 -6.21 -21.70
C GLU A 413 -8.63 -7.28 -22.78
N GLY A 414 -7.57 -8.07 -22.61
CA GLY A 414 -7.11 -9.07 -23.59
C GLY A 414 -6.11 -8.54 -24.63
N SER A 415 -5.89 -7.23 -24.72
CA SER A 415 -4.90 -6.66 -25.64
C SER A 415 -3.48 -6.98 -25.19
N LEU A 416 -2.59 -7.25 -26.15
CA LEU A 416 -1.16 -7.35 -25.87
C LEU A 416 -0.59 -5.93 -25.76
N VAL A 417 0.04 -5.64 -24.63
CA VAL A 417 0.58 -4.31 -24.31
C VAL A 417 2.02 -4.39 -23.80
N SER A 418 2.78 -3.34 -24.06
CA SER A 418 4.07 -3.08 -23.42
C SER A 418 3.92 -1.94 -22.41
N VAL A 419 4.43 -2.15 -21.20
CA VAL A 419 4.48 -1.14 -20.13
C VAL A 419 5.93 -0.84 -19.78
N ALA A 420 6.32 0.43 -19.85
CA ALA A 420 7.66 0.91 -19.50
C ALA A 420 7.58 2.26 -18.78
N PRO A 421 8.55 2.60 -17.91
CA PRO A 421 8.65 3.94 -17.35
C PRO A 421 8.79 5.01 -18.44
N ASP A 422 8.43 6.26 -18.12
CA ASP A 422 8.56 7.41 -19.02
C ASP A 422 9.85 8.22 -18.81
N ASP A 423 10.71 7.80 -17.86
CA ASP A 423 11.91 8.51 -17.44
C ASP A 423 13.21 7.72 -17.70
N THR A 424 13.41 6.59 -17.03
CA THR A 424 14.61 5.75 -17.07
C THR A 424 14.20 4.27 -17.08
N GLY A 425 14.98 3.42 -17.74
CA GLY A 425 14.59 2.02 -18.00
C GLY A 425 13.52 1.88 -19.08
N MET A 426 13.37 2.89 -19.93
CA MET A 426 12.40 2.93 -21.04
C MET A 426 12.58 1.77 -22.03
N ASN A 427 13.81 1.25 -22.14
CA ASN A 427 14.20 0.18 -23.07
C ASN A 427 14.00 -1.23 -22.51
N ASP A 428 13.50 -1.36 -21.27
CA ASP A 428 13.24 -2.63 -20.60
C ASP A 428 11.73 -2.81 -20.33
N PRO A 429 10.85 -2.79 -21.37
CA PRO A 429 9.40 -2.90 -21.17
C PRO A 429 9.01 -4.28 -20.64
N THR A 430 7.96 -4.32 -19.81
CA THR A 430 7.23 -5.55 -19.52
C THR A 430 6.10 -5.69 -20.53
N ILE A 431 6.13 -6.78 -21.30
CA ILE A 431 5.12 -7.09 -22.30
C ILE A 431 4.18 -8.17 -21.74
N GLY A 432 2.88 -7.97 -21.91
CA GLY A 432 1.89 -8.90 -21.40
C GLY A 432 0.48 -8.64 -21.90
N THR A 433 -0.43 -9.53 -21.53
CA THR A 433 -1.86 -9.37 -21.82
C THR A 433 -2.49 -8.47 -20.76
N LEU A 434 -3.11 -7.37 -21.20
CA LEU A 434 -3.84 -6.45 -20.34
C LEU A 434 -5.02 -7.17 -19.68
N VAL A 435 -5.06 -7.21 -18.35
CA VAL A 435 -6.16 -7.86 -17.59
C VAL A 435 -7.06 -6.87 -16.88
N ALA A 436 -6.53 -5.71 -16.48
CA ALA A 436 -7.33 -4.63 -15.92
C ALA A 436 -6.65 -3.28 -16.10
N LEU A 437 -7.47 -2.23 -16.13
CA LEU A 437 -7.04 -0.85 -16.31
C LEU A 437 -7.94 0.08 -15.49
N SER A 438 -7.32 1.00 -14.77
CA SER A 438 -7.98 2.14 -14.12
C SER A 438 -7.30 3.45 -14.55
N PRO A 439 -7.81 4.62 -14.14
CA PRO A 439 -7.10 5.88 -14.31
C PRO A 439 -5.70 5.92 -13.65
N GLU A 440 -5.43 5.09 -12.65
CA GLU A 440 -4.20 5.13 -11.85
C GLU A 440 -3.32 3.89 -11.97
N GLU A 441 -3.84 2.78 -12.50
CA GLU A 441 -3.17 1.49 -12.48
C GLU A 441 -3.41 0.70 -13.78
N VAL A 442 -2.40 -0.04 -14.22
CA VAL A 442 -2.50 -1.05 -15.28
C VAL A 442 -2.03 -2.39 -14.74
N VAL A 443 -2.77 -3.44 -15.05
CA VAL A 443 -2.47 -4.80 -14.62
C VAL A 443 -2.34 -5.70 -15.82
N LEU A 444 -1.25 -6.45 -15.89
CA LEU A 444 -0.97 -7.38 -16.98
C LEU A 444 -0.63 -8.77 -16.48
N LYS A 445 -0.97 -9.78 -17.29
CA LYS A 445 -0.34 -11.10 -17.23
C LYS A 445 0.90 -11.07 -18.13
N PRO A 446 2.11 -11.28 -17.60
CA PRO A 446 3.33 -11.23 -18.40
C PRO A 446 3.29 -12.29 -19.50
N GLN A 447 3.86 -11.96 -20.66
CA GLN A 447 4.05 -12.95 -21.70
C GLN A 447 5.12 -13.97 -21.29
N THR A 448 5.07 -15.17 -21.88
CA THR A 448 6.14 -16.15 -21.74
C THR A 448 7.42 -15.59 -22.36
N LEU A 449 8.53 -15.71 -21.64
CA LEU A 449 9.87 -15.34 -22.10
C LEU A 449 10.56 -16.61 -22.65
N ASP A 450 11.84 -16.84 -22.29
CA ASP A 450 12.58 -18.03 -22.72
C ASP A 450 12.03 -19.34 -22.13
N LYS A 451 11.38 -19.26 -20.96
CA LYS A 451 10.69 -20.36 -20.28
C LYS A 451 9.40 -19.86 -19.63
N ALA A 452 8.50 -20.79 -19.31
CA ALA A 452 7.31 -20.47 -18.52
C ALA A 452 7.71 -19.96 -17.12
N ALA A 453 7.01 -18.92 -16.66
CA ALA A 453 7.19 -18.41 -15.31
C ALA A 453 6.79 -19.48 -14.28
N GLU A 454 7.51 -19.55 -13.17
CA GLU A 454 7.21 -20.52 -12.11
C GLU A 454 5.89 -20.23 -11.39
N VAL A 455 5.40 -18.99 -11.45
CA VAL A 455 4.15 -18.52 -10.86
C VAL A 455 3.33 -17.80 -11.93
N GLU A 456 2.06 -18.16 -12.05
CA GLU A 456 1.10 -17.35 -12.82
C GLU A 456 0.74 -16.10 -12.01
N ALA A 457 1.63 -15.10 -12.11
CA ALA A 457 1.48 -13.83 -11.42
C ALA A 457 0.85 -12.76 -12.31
N ARG A 458 0.35 -11.71 -11.68
CA ARG A 458 -0.08 -10.48 -12.34
C ARG A 458 0.82 -9.34 -11.91
N ILE A 459 1.15 -8.48 -12.85
CA ILE A 459 2.08 -7.39 -12.64
C ILE A 459 1.30 -6.08 -12.76
N HIS A 460 1.42 -5.27 -11.72
CA HIS A 460 0.74 -4.02 -11.53
C HIS A 460 1.75 -2.88 -11.69
N PHE A 461 1.42 -1.91 -12.52
CA PHE A 461 2.18 -0.68 -12.69
C PHE A 461 1.27 0.53 -12.45
N PRO A 462 1.78 1.60 -11.83
CA PRO A 462 1.04 2.85 -11.82
C PRO A 462 0.97 3.38 -13.25
N ARG A 463 -0.10 4.08 -13.59
CA ARG A 463 -0.16 4.86 -14.84
C ARG A 463 0.70 6.12 -14.76
N LEU A 464 0.88 6.64 -13.56
CA LEU A 464 1.78 7.76 -13.29
C LEU A 464 3.22 7.34 -13.55
N GLY A 465 3.91 8.02 -14.48
CA GLY A 465 5.32 7.77 -14.78
C GLY A 465 5.57 6.56 -15.68
N PHE A 466 4.52 6.01 -16.30
CA PHE A 466 4.61 4.86 -17.19
C PHE A 466 3.84 5.10 -18.49
N VAL A 467 4.38 4.57 -19.57
CA VAL A 467 3.76 4.54 -20.88
C VAL A 467 3.26 3.14 -21.17
N ILE A 468 2.00 3.06 -21.59
CA ILE A 468 1.35 1.83 -22.04
C ILE A 468 1.18 1.95 -23.55
N ARG A 469 1.67 0.96 -24.31
CA ARG A 469 1.50 0.90 -25.76
C ARG A 469 0.97 -0.47 -26.16
N LEU A 470 0.24 -0.52 -27.27
CA LEU A 470 -0.03 -1.80 -27.94
C LEU A 470 1.30 -2.42 -28.35
N ALA A 471 1.43 -3.71 -28.08
CA ALA A 471 2.56 -4.49 -28.54
C ALA A 471 2.11 -5.40 -29.70
N GLU A 472 2.98 -5.57 -30.69
CA GLU A 472 2.77 -6.58 -31.71
C GLU A 472 3.16 -7.95 -31.14
N ARG A 473 2.40 -8.99 -31.49
CA ARG A 473 2.89 -10.36 -31.29
C ARG A 473 4.07 -10.53 -32.23
N SER A 474 5.28 -10.68 -31.70
CA SER A 474 6.41 -11.12 -32.52
C SER A 474 5.98 -12.36 -33.30
N LYS A 475 6.07 -12.30 -34.62
CA LYS A 475 5.89 -13.49 -35.47
C LYS A 475 7.01 -14.45 -35.09
N LEU A 476 6.67 -15.50 -34.34
CA LEU A 476 7.54 -16.63 -34.04
C LEU A 476 7.93 -17.34 -35.34
#